data_AF-A0A962CIT7-F1
#
_entry.id   AF-A0A962CIT7-F1
#
_cell.length_a   1.000
_cell.length_b   1.000
_cell.length_c   1.000
_cell.angle_alpha   90.00
_cell.angle_beta   90.00
_cell.angle_gamma   90.00
#
_symmetry.space_group_name_H-M   'P 1'
#
loop_
_entity.id
_entity.type
_entity.pdbx_description
1 polymer ?
#
loop_
_entity_poly.entity_id
_entity_poly.type
_entity_poly.pdbx_seq_one_letter_code
_entity_poly.pdbx_strand_id
1 'polypeptide(L)'
;MRGYIEAKRVTDFCPGQASRRDDERCIVTRGFDYSRGVTVVRTYDPNGALIATQEPPGADVSLTDVEQARVEALVRADPRISDIVNAPGVVLWHGGFVMREPGDKYCDRGSRCIRVIAAIHGGDDVILHSVVDLM
;
A
#
# COMPACT_ATOMS: atom_id res chain seq x y z
N MET A 1 -6.51 7.78 6.11
CA MET A 1 -7.64 6.79 6.06
C MET A 1 -7.94 6.26 7.47
N ARG A 2 -8.75 5.22 7.71
CA ARG A 2 -8.98 4.69 9.08
C ARG A 2 -9.01 3.17 9.13
N GLY A 3 -8.43 2.61 10.20
CA GLY A 3 -8.43 1.17 10.48
C GLY A 3 -7.55 0.35 9.53
N TYR A 4 -7.73 -0.97 9.61
CA TYR A 4 -7.05 -1.94 8.76
C TYR A 4 -7.71 -2.01 7.38
N ILE A 5 -6.92 -1.72 6.34
CA ILE A 5 -7.31 -1.91 4.94
C ILE A 5 -6.52 -3.10 4.39
N GLU A 6 -7.24 -4.16 4.02
CA GLU A 6 -6.66 -5.35 3.39
C GLU A 6 -6.20 -5.03 1.97
N ALA A 7 -4.93 -5.30 1.68
CA ALA A 7 -4.32 -5.09 0.37
C ALA A 7 -4.17 -6.39 -0.42
N LYS A 8 -4.00 -7.53 0.27
CA LYS A 8 -3.82 -8.82 -0.37
C LYS A 8 -4.38 -9.93 0.49
N ARG A 9 -5.01 -10.91 -0.15
CA ARG A 9 -5.44 -12.18 0.45
C ARG A 9 -4.92 -13.33 -0.39
N VAL A 10 -4.25 -14.27 0.26
CA VAL A 10 -3.72 -15.48 -0.39
C VAL A 10 -3.97 -16.70 0.48
N THR A 11 -3.94 -17.85 -0.16
CA THR A 11 -3.85 -19.15 0.49
C THR A 11 -2.38 -19.54 0.57
N ASP A 12 -1.88 -19.85 1.76
CA ASP A 12 -0.46 -20.16 2.02
C ASP A 12 -0.33 -21.28 3.07
N PHE A 13 0.90 -21.73 3.34
CA PHE A 13 1.16 -22.66 4.43
C PHE A 13 0.80 -22.05 5.78
N CYS A 14 0.26 -22.90 6.65
CA CYS A 14 -0.08 -22.49 8.00
C CYS A 14 1.19 -22.35 8.87
N PRO A 15 1.21 -21.43 9.84
CA PRO A 15 2.22 -21.41 10.89
C PRO A 15 2.32 -22.78 11.57
N GLY A 16 3.55 -23.27 11.75
CA GLY A 16 3.79 -24.60 12.30
C GLY A 16 3.41 -25.73 11.34
N GLN A 17 3.55 -25.53 10.02
CA GLN A 17 3.20 -26.54 9.00
C GLN A 17 3.74 -27.95 9.30
N ALA A 18 4.93 -28.05 9.91
CA ALA A 18 5.56 -29.32 10.26
C ALA A 18 4.73 -30.21 11.22
N SER A 19 3.80 -29.63 11.98
CA SER A 19 2.89 -30.36 12.86
C SER A 19 1.45 -30.44 12.31
N ARG A 20 1.24 -30.05 11.05
CA ARG A 20 -0.07 -30.04 10.35
C ARG A 20 -0.04 -31.02 9.18
N ARG A 21 -1.20 -31.24 8.54
CA ARG A 21 -1.22 -32.03 7.29
C ARG A 21 -0.51 -31.27 6.17
N ASP A 22 0.20 -31.97 5.30
CA ASP A 22 0.98 -31.36 4.20
C ASP A 22 0.14 -30.52 3.23
N ASP A 23 -1.14 -30.86 3.08
CA ASP A 23 -2.11 -30.19 2.21
C ASP A 23 -2.90 -29.09 2.92
N GLU A 24 -2.73 -28.93 4.24
CA GLU A 24 -3.43 -27.89 4.99
C GLU A 24 -2.93 -26.51 4.58
N ARG A 25 -3.87 -25.59 4.33
CA ARG A 25 -3.58 -24.22 3.92
C ARG A 25 -4.36 -23.22 4.76
N CYS A 26 -3.70 -22.13 5.10
CA CYS A 26 -4.26 -21.02 5.83
C CYS A 26 -4.53 -19.86 4.89
N ILE A 27 -5.45 -18.99 5.29
CA ILE A 27 -5.70 -17.72 4.61
C ILE A 27 -4.79 -16.67 5.24
N VAL A 28 -3.93 -16.06 4.44
CA VAL A 28 -3.04 -14.98 4.87
C VAL A 28 -3.51 -13.68 4.23
N THR A 29 -3.84 -12.71 5.06
CA THR A 29 -4.19 -11.35 4.63
C THR A 29 -3.08 -10.39 5.01
N ARG A 30 -2.71 -9.49 4.11
CA ARG A 30 -1.76 -8.40 4.35
C ARG A 30 -2.47 -7.09 4.10
N GLY A 31 -2.25 -6.11 4.96
CA GLY A 31 -2.86 -4.80 4.84
C GLY A 31 -2.13 -3.76 5.67
N PHE A 32 -2.55 -2.52 5.54
CA PHE A 32 -2.02 -1.41 6.32
C PHE A 32 -3.07 -0.97 7.35
N ASP A 33 -2.68 -0.86 8.61
CA ASP A 33 -3.52 -0.33 9.67
C ASP A 33 -3.26 1.16 9.83
N TYR A 34 -4.14 1.97 9.25
CA TYR A 34 -4.07 3.44 9.27
C TYR A 34 -4.24 4.05 10.65
N SER A 35 -4.84 3.33 11.60
CA SER A 35 -4.94 3.81 12.98
C SER A 35 -3.63 3.65 13.73
N ARG A 36 -2.75 2.76 13.26
CA ARG A 36 -1.51 2.37 13.94
C ARG A 36 -0.25 2.70 13.14
N GLY A 37 -0.37 3.01 11.86
CA GLY A 37 0.75 3.28 10.97
C GLY A 37 1.62 2.06 10.67
N VAL A 38 1.04 0.85 10.68
CA VAL A 38 1.83 -0.39 10.51
C VAL A 38 1.21 -1.33 9.48
N THR A 39 2.07 -2.05 8.76
CA THR A 39 1.64 -3.21 7.98
C THR A 39 1.31 -4.36 8.92
N VAL A 40 0.12 -4.90 8.78
CA VAL A 40 -0.39 -6.03 9.56
C VAL A 40 -0.55 -7.23 8.64
N VAL A 41 -0.05 -8.38 9.10
CA VAL A 41 -0.29 -9.68 8.49
C VAL A 41 -1.17 -10.49 9.43
N ARG A 42 -2.32 -10.94 8.96
CA ARG A 42 -3.22 -11.82 9.71
C ARG A 42 -3.28 -13.17 9.04
N THR A 43 -3.25 -14.23 9.84
CA THR A 43 -3.37 -15.60 9.37
C THR A 43 -4.59 -16.23 10.01
N TYR A 44 -5.43 -16.80 9.17
CA TYR A 44 -6.64 -17.50 9.55
C TYR A 44 -6.47 -18.98 9.22
N ASP A 45 -6.98 -19.83 10.10
CA ASP A 45 -7.06 -21.27 9.84
C ASP A 45 -8.05 -21.56 8.68
N PRO A 46 -8.13 -22.81 8.19
CA PRO A 46 -9.08 -23.17 7.13
C PRO A 46 -10.55 -22.93 7.47
N ASN A 47 -10.91 -22.83 8.76
CA ASN A 47 -12.26 -22.57 9.24
C ASN A 47 -12.55 -21.06 9.39
N GLY A 48 -11.58 -20.19 9.10
CA GLY A 48 -11.68 -18.75 9.22
C GLY A 48 -11.39 -18.20 10.61
N ALA A 49 -10.91 -19.00 11.55
CA ALA A 49 -10.50 -18.52 12.87
C ALA A 49 -9.14 -17.82 12.77
N LEU A 50 -9.01 -16.61 13.35
CA LEU A 50 -7.74 -15.90 13.41
C LEU A 50 -6.77 -16.65 14.34
N ILE A 51 -5.64 -17.10 13.80
CA ILE A 51 -4.62 -17.85 14.56
C ILE A 51 -3.31 -17.10 14.74
N ALA A 52 -3.05 -16.07 13.94
CA ALA A 52 -1.88 -15.20 14.13
C ALA A 52 -2.13 -13.77 13.62
N THR A 53 -1.53 -12.80 14.32
CA THR A 53 -1.35 -11.43 13.84
C THR A 53 0.11 -11.05 14.00
N GLN A 54 0.71 -10.51 12.96
CA GLN A 54 2.12 -10.12 12.91
C GLN A 54 2.26 -8.71 12.35
N GLU A 55 3.32 -8.03 12.77
CA GLU A 55 3.72 -6.70 12.31
C GLU A 55 5.18 -6.75 11.88
N PRO A 56 5.48 -7.30 10.70
CA PRO A 56 6.86 -7.50 10.29
C PRO A 56 7.54 -6.13 10.09
N PRO A 57 8.68 -5.87 10.74
CA PRO A 57 9.37 -4.58 10.64
C PRO A 57 9.74 -4.25 9.19
N GLY A 58 9.44 -3.03 8.75
CA GLY A 58 9.76 -2.58 7.40
C GLY A 58 8.92 -3.22 6.30
N ALA A 59 7.96 -4.09 6.63
CA ALA A 59 7.04 -4.62 5.64
C ALA A 59 6.24 -3.49 4.98
N ASP A 60 5.87 -3.78 3.75
CA ASP A 60 5.05 -2.91 2.95
C ASP A 60 4.09 -3.72 2.09
N VAL A 61 3.01 -3.08 1.67
CA VAL A 61 1.98 -3.70 0.84
C VAL A 61 1.69 -2.82 -0.36
N SER A 62 1.37 -3.46 -1.48
CA SER A 62 0.88 -2.77 -2.68
C SER A 62 -0.33 -1.90 -2.35
N LEU A 63 -0.57 -0.89 -3.17
CA LEU A 63 -1.76 -0.05 -3.06
C LEU A 63 -3.01 -0.84 -3.44
N THR A 64 -4.04 -0.75 -2.62
CA THR A 64 -5.41 -1.09 -2.98
C THR A 64 -5.98 -0.10 -3.99
N ASP A 65 -7.03 -0.50 -4.71
CA ASP A 65 -7.72 0.39 -5.66
C ASP A 65 -8.26 1.67 -4.98
N VAL A 66 -8.69 1.55 -3.71
CA VAL A 66 -9.15 2.69 -2.90
C VAL A 66 -7.99 3.65 -2.60
N GLU A 67 -6.82 3.11 -2.24
CA GLU A 67 -5.62 3.93 -2.04
C GLU A 67 -5.16 4.58 -3.35
N GLN A 68 -5.15 3.84 -4.47
CA GLN A 68 -4.79 4.37 -5.79
C GLN A 68 -5.69 5.56 -6.18
N ALA A 69 -7.01 5.39 -6.08
CA ALA A 69 -7.97 6.45 -6.37
C ALA A 69 -7.79 7.66 -5.43
N ARG A 70 -7.49 7.43 -4.15
CA ARG A 70 -7.24 8.52 -3.19
C ARG A 70 -5.97 9.30 -3.52
N VAL A 71 -4.89 8.60 -3.85
CA VAL A 71 -3.62 9.21 -4.27
C VAL A 71 -3.81 10.05 -5.52
N GLU A 72 -4.48 9.50 -6.54
CA GLU A 72 -4.77 10.22 -7.78
C GLU A 72 -5.59 11.48 -7.50
N ALA A 73 -6.66 11.37 -6.70
CA ALA A 73 -7.49 12.53 -6.35
C ALA A 73 -6.69 13.63 -5.63
N LEU A 74 -5.79 13.26 -4.73
CA LEU A 74 -4.94 14.22 -4.01
C LEU A 74 -3.95 14.93 -4.95
N VAL A 75 -3.29 14.18 -5.85
CA VAL A 75 -2.36 14.77 -6.83
C VAL A 75 -3.09 15.70 -7.79
N ARG A 76 -4.25 15.28 -8.30
CA ARG A 76 -5.05 16.09 -9.23
C ARG A 76 -5.61 17.37 -8.62
N ALA A 77 -5.88 17.36 -7.32
CA ALA A 77 -6.45 18.49 -6.59
C ALA A 77 -5.39 19.49 -6.06
N ASP A 78 -4.09 19.16 -6.12
CA ASP A 78 -3.05 20.05 -5.62
C ASP A 78 -2.88 21.29 -6.53
N PRO A 79 -3.18 22.50 -6.05
CA PRO A 79 -3.17 23.71 -6.88
C PRO A 79 -1.79 24.08 -7.42
N ARG A 80 -0.71 23.53 -6.88
CA ARG A 80 0.65 23.81 -7.34
C ARG A 80 0.99 23.08 -8.64
N ILE A 81 0.27 21.99 -8.92
CA ILE A 81 0.57 21.07 -10.01
C ILE A 81 -0.68 20.68 -10.83
N SER A 82 -1.87 21.15 -10.45
CA SER A 82 -3.15 20.78 -11.06
C SER A 82 -3.17 20.98 -12.57
N ASP A 83 -2.62 22.10 -13.05
CA ASP A 83 -2.62 22.44 -14.47
C ASP A 83 -1.71 21.49 -15.28
N ILE A 84 -0.66 20.97 -14.63
CA ILE A 84 0.27 20.01 -15.24
C ILE A 84 -0.39 18.62 -15.27
N VAL A 85 -0.87 18.13 -14.14
CA VAL A 85 -1.32 16.72 -14.01
C VAL A 85 -2.69 16.46 -14.66
N ASN A 86 -3.48 17.50 -14.90
CA ASN A 86 -4.77 17.40 -15.58
C ASN A 86 -4.69 17.78 -17.07
N ALA A 87 -3.52 18.07 -17.61
CA ALA A 87 -3.34 18.32 -19.03
C ALA A 87 -3.66 17.06 -19.87
N PRO A 88 -4.15 17.21 -21.12
CA PRO A 88 -4.41 16.07 -22.00
C PRO A 88 -3.16 15.22 -22.24
N GLY A 89 -3.33 13.89 -22.22
CA GLY A 89 -2.24 12.94 -22.48
C GLY A 89 -1.35 12.63 -21.27
N VAL A 90 -1.61 13.23 -20.10
CA VAL A 90 -0.89 12.92 -18.87
C VAL A 90 -1.47 11.65 -18.22
N VAL A 91 -0.59 10.71 -17.92
CA VAL A 91 -0.87 9.50 -17.15
C VAL A 91 -0.20 9.59 -15.78
N LEU A 92 -0.88 9.08 -14.74
CA LEU A 92 -0.34 9.02 -13.39
C LEU A 92 0.01 7.57 -13.06
N TRP A 93 1.29 7.30 -12.85
CA TRP A 93 1.76 6.03 -12.31
C TRP A 93 1.81 6.12 -10.79
N HIS A 94 0.99 5.30 -10.15
CA HIS A 94 0.96 5.11 -8.71
C HIS A 94 1.44 3.69 -8.39
N GLY A 95 2.52 3.55 -7.64
CA GLY A 95 2.98 2.24 -7.18
C GLY A 95 4.49 2.03 -7.24
N GLY A 96 4.94 1.09 -6.41
CA GLY A 96 6.29 0.53 -6.41
C GLY A 96 6.97 0.61 -5.05
N PHE A 97 6.91 1.78 -4.40
CA PHE A 97 7.70 2.03 -3.19
C PHE A 97 6.96 2.98 -2.25
N VAL A 98 6.72 2.56 -1.00
CA VAL A 98 6.48 3.54 0.07
C VAL A 98 7.80 4.23 0.37
N MET A 99 7.79 5.55 0.26
CA MET A 99 8.92 6.37 0.65
C MET A 99 8.93 6.48 2.17
N ARG A 100 10.00 6.04 2.80
CA ARG A 100 10.23 6.22 4.24
C ARG A 100 11.62 6.77 4.46
N GLU A 101 11.69 8.01 4.93
CA GLU A 101 12.91 8.72 5.23
C GLU A 101 12.96 9.03 6.74
N PRO A 102 13.94 8.46 7.48
CA PRO A 102 14.05 8.71 8.92
C PRO A 102 14.14 10.21 9.23
N GLY A 103 13.23 10.71 10.08
CA GLY A 103 13.17 12.11 10.45
C GLY A 103 12.43 13.03 9.47
N ASP A 104 11.91 12.55 8.35
CA ASP A 104 11.02 13.36 7.51
C ASP A 104 9.68 13.60 8.21
N LYS A 105 9.18 14.83 8.20
CA LYS A 105 7.98 15.22 8.95
C LYS A 105 6.69 14.54 8.47
N TYR A 106 6.65 14.04 7.24
CA TYR A 106 5.47 13.41 6.65
C TYR A 106 5.72 11.92 6.35
N CYS A 107 6.93 11.58 5.92
CA CYS A 107 7.29 10.28 5.39
C CYS A 107 8.28 9.52 6.27
N ASP A 108 8.12 9.56 7.60
CA ASP A 108 8.90 8.71 8.52
C ASP A 108 8.14 7.40 8.85
N ARG A 109 8.63 6.63 9.82
CA ARG A 109 7.97 5.46 10.40
C ARG A 109 6.53 5.80 10.76
N GLY A 110 5.61 4.91 10.38
CA GLY A 110 4.17 5.12 10.60
C GLY A 110 3.45 5.65 9.36
N SER A 111 4.17 6.26 8.41
CA SER A 111 3.59 6.86 7.22
C SER A 111 3.18 5.84 6.16
N ARG A 112 2.30 6.31 5.28
CA ARG A 112 1.92 5.64 4.04
C ARG A 112 2.17 6.59 2.87
N CYS A 113 3.43 7.02 2.74
CA CYS A 113 3.87 7.94 1.68
C CYS A 113 4.06 7.23 0.34
N ILE A 114 3.23 7.61 -0.64
CA ILE A 114 3.18 7.01 -1.96
C ILE A 114 3.83 7.91 -2.97
N ARG A 115 4.80 7.37 -3.71
CA ARG A 115 5.37 8.06 -4.87
C ARG A 115 4.41 7.98 -6.05
N VAL A 116 4.18 9.12 -6.67
CA VAL A 116 3.39 9.29 -7.90
C VAL A 116 4.27 9.91 -8.96
N ILE A 117 4.19 9.36 -10.17
CA ILE A 117 4.92 9.84 -11.33
C ILE A 117 3.90 10.28 -12.37
N ALA A 118 3.90 11.56 -12.75
CA ALA A 118 3.16 12.01 -13.92
C ALA A 118 4.06 11.89 -15.14
N ALA A 119 3.52 11.32 -16.21
CA ALA A 119 4.23 11.11 -17.46
C ALA A 119 3.32 11.41 -18.66
N ILE A 120 3.93 11.68 -19.81
CA ILE A 120 3.25 11.89 -21.10
C ILE A 120 3.71 10.84 -22.12
N HIS A 121 3.21 10.94 -23.35
CA HIS A 121 3.55 10.03 -24.45
C HIS A 121 3.33 8.55 -24.09
N GLY A 122 2.20 8.25 -23.42
CA GLY A 122 1.88 6.88 -23.00
C GLY A 122 2.65 6.40 -21.76
N GLY A 123 3.44 7.26 -21.12
CA GLY A 123 4.16 6.96 -19.89
C GLY A 123 5.69 7.01 -20.02
N ASP A 124 6.23 7.27 -21.21
CA ASP A 124 7.66 7.21 -21.49
C ASP A 124 8.43 8.42 -20.95
N ASP A 125 7.80 9.61 -20.98
CA ASP A 125 8.43 10.85 -20.57
C ASP A 125 7.88 11.35 -19.23
N VAL A 126 8.72 11.27 -18.19
CA VAL A 126 8.38 11.75 -16.84
C VAL A 126 8.43 13.27 -16.79
N ILE A 127 7.35 13.88 -16.32
CA ILE A 127 7.21 15.34 -16.21
C ILE A 127 7.10 15.83 -14.76
N LEU A 128 6.73 14.95 -13.83
CA LEU A 128 6.58 15.31 -12.42
C LEU A 128 6.76 14.11 -11.49
N HIS A 129 7.42 14.34 -10.36
CA HIS A 129 7.40 13.43 -9.22
C HIS A 129 6.66 14.08 -8.05
N SER A 130 5.77 13.32 -7.42
CA SER A 130 5.06 13.72 -6.21
C SER A 130 5.16 12.60 -5.17
N VAL A 131 5.06 12.98 -3.89
CA VAL A 131 4.93 12.05 -2.77
C VAL A 131 3.69 12.46 -1.99
N VAL A 132 2.80 11.50 -1.75
CA VAL A 132 1.52 11.71 -1.08
C VAL A 132 1.46 10.87 0.18
N ASP A 133 1.37 11.50 1.34
CA ASP A 133 1.04 10.80 2.57
C ASP A 133 -0.46 10.50 2.63
N LEU A 134 -0.81 9.24 2.88
CA LEU A 134 -2.19 8.73 2.93
C LEU A 134 -2.78 8.64 4.34
N MET A 135 -1.98 8.99 5.36
CA MET A 135 -2.41 9.00 6.75
C MET A 135 -3.57 9.99 6.98
#